data_AF-A0A3D1YBB1-F1
#
_entry.id   AF-A0A3D1YBB1-F1
#
_cell.length_a   1.000
_cell.length_b   1.000
_cell.length_c   1.000
_cell.angle_alpha   90.00
_cell.angle_beta   90.00
_cell.angle_gamma   90.00
#
_symmetry.space_group_name_H-M   'P 1'
#
loop_
_entity.id
_entity.type
_entity.pdbx_description
1 polymer ?
#
loop_
_entity_poly.entity_id
_entity_poly.type
_entity_poly.pdbx_seq_one_letter_code
_entity_poly.pdbx_strand_id
1 'polypeptide(L)'
;MDIAEDKGNIEVHSIGKIDRKIYKCITKDIRTDEVIITDNQIQHIKDRHPEAYERFSVWFGEIVRNPDYIVETPKPNTALILKEIITEKEKFKTVLRLATSVDNKEYKNSIITFMKIDEKEWNRLLRNKRVLYKKE
;
A
#
# COMPACT_ATOMS: atom_id res chain seq x y z
N MET A 1 37.69 20.70 -2.73
CA MET A 1 37.54 19.23 -2.91
C MET A 1 36.39 18.89 -2.01
N ASP A 2 35.20 19.12 -2.54
CA ASP A 2 33.97 19.17 -1.76
C ASP A 2 33.13 18.01 -2.26
N ILE A 3 33.28 16.90 -1.54
CA ILE A 3 32.55 15.67 -1.77
C ILE A 3 31.11 16.00 -1.42
N ALA A 4 30.31 16.30 -2.45
CA ALA A 4 28.88 16.42 -2.34
C ALA A 4 28.33 15.15 -1.68
N GLU A 5 27.52 15.33 -0.64
CA GLU A 5 26.77 14.28 0.02
C GLU A 5 26.11 13.37 -1.02
N ASP A 6 26.57 12.13 -1.11
CA ASP A 6 25.89 11.04 -1.80
C ASP A 6 24.61 10.74 -1.02
N LYS A 7 23.60 11.59 -1.19
CA LYS A 7 22.21 11.24 -0.86
C LYS A 7 21.81 10.21 -1.90
N GLY A 8 22.15 8.94 -1.63
CA GLY A 8 21.82 7.80 -2.46
C GLY A 8 20.42 7.98 -3.04
N ASN A 9 20.36 8.09 -4.36
CA ASN A 9 19.18 8.51 -5.09
C ASN A 9 18.09 7.45 -4.90
N ILE A 10 17.22 7.62 -3.89
CA ILE A 10 16.10 6.70 -3.66
C ILE A 10 15.13 6.97 -4.81
N GLU A 11 15.10 6.13 -5.85
CA GLU A 11 14.11 6.34 -6.91
C GLU A 11 12.72 6.06 -6.35
N VAL A 12 11.83 6.99 -6.68
CA VAL A 12 10.44 7.02 -6.26
C VAL A 12 9.58 6.79 -7.48
N HIS A 13 8.82 5.70 -7.43
CA HIS A 13 7.93 5.29 -8.51
C HIS A 13 6.51 5.71 -8.15
N SER A 14 5.87 6.46 -9.05
CA SER A 14 4.47 6.84 -8.87
C SER A 14 3.55 5.66 -9.18
N ILE A 15 2.68 5.31 -8.24
CA ILE A 15 1.74 4.19 -8.38
C ILE A 15 0.36 4.65 -8.84
N GLY A 16 -0.09 5.80 -8.34
CA GLY A 16 -1.43 6.30 -8.60
C GLY A 16 -1.96 7.13 -7.46
N LYS A 17 -3.28 7.09 -7.26
CA LYS A 17 -3.99 7.93 -6.30
C LYS A 17 -4.99 7.13 -5.48
N ILE A 18 -5.08 7.42 -4.19
CA ILE A 18 -6.16 6.93 -3.31
C ILE A 18 -7.39 7.84 -3.36
N ASP A 19 -8.56 7.27 -3.11
CA ASP A 19 -9.73 8.08 -2.77
C ASP A 19 -9.72 8.39 -1.27
N ARG A 20 -9.45 9.65 -0.91
CA ARG A 20 -9.42 10.12 0.49
C ARG A 20 -10.73 9.82 1.24
N LYS A 21 -11.88 9.71 0.56
CA LYS A 21 -13.16 9.36 1.18
C LYS A 21 -13.21 7.91 1.65
N ILE A 22 -12.53 7.00 0.95
CA ILE A 22 -12.40 5.60 1.34
C ILE A 22 -11.43 5.49 2.53
N TYR A 23 -10.27 6.16 2.44
CA TYR A 23 -9.19 6.04 3.44
C TYR A 23 -9.41 6.89 4.70
N LYS A 24 -10.42 7.78 4.74
CA LYS A 24 -10.77 8.54 5.95
C LYS A 24 -11.12 7.66 7.15
N CYS A 25 -11.42 6.38 6.93
CA CYS A 25 -11.67 5.40 7.97
C CYS A 25 -10.41 5.07 8.80
N ILE A 26 -9.21 5.31 8.24
CA ILE A 26 -7.92 5.17 8.93
C ILE A 26 -7.57 6.46 9.67
N THR A 27 -7.58 7.58 8.94
CA THR A 27 -7.34 8.91 9.50
C THR A 27 -7.98 9.95 8.61
N LYS A 28 -8.50 11.02 9.21
CA LYS A 28 -8.99 12.19 8.46
C LYS A 28 -7.84 13.09 7.99
N ASP A 29 -6.69 12.96 8.63
CA ASP A 29 -5.50 13.79 8.40
C ASP A 29 -4.65 13.24 7.25
N ILE A 30 -5.23 13.13 6.06
CA ILE A 30 -4.52 12.65 4.86
C ILE A 30 -4.02 13.87 4.08
N ARG A 31 -2.71 13.99 3.88
CA ARG A 31 -2.08 15.16 3.24
C ARG A 31 -2.20 15.17 1.72
N THR A 32 -2.04 14.02 1.07
CA THR A 32 -2.08 13.87 -0.38
C THR A 32 -2.88 12.64 -0.78
N ASP A 33 -3.45 12.62 -1.98
CA ASP A 33 -4.00 11.42 -2.61
C ASP A 33 -2.94 10.57 -3.33
N GLU A 34 -1.76 11.13 -3.62
CA GLU A 34 -0.74 10.44 -4.40
C GLU A 34 -0.10 9.29 -3.62
N VAL A 35 0.14 8.18 -4.32
CA VAL A 35 0.80 6.98 -3.81
C VAL A 35 2.09 6.74 -4.57
N ILE A 36 3.15 6.48 -3.83
CA ILE A 36 4.47 6.12 -4.35
C ILE A 36 4.94 4.78 -3.79
N ILE A 37 5.96 4.22 -4.43
CA ILE A 37 6.77 3.13 -3.89
C ILE A 37 8.25 3.46 -4.17
N THR A 38 9.15 3.10 -3.26
CA THR A 38 10.59 3.31 -3.45
C THR A 38 11.28 2.03 -3.91
N ASP A 39 12.46 2.13 -4.53
CA ASP A 39 13.23 0.91 -4.88
C ASP A 39 13.53 0.01 -3.69
N ASN A 40 13.79 0.58 -2.51
CA ASN A 40 13.99 -0.22 -1.30
C ASN A 40 12.75 -1.06 -0.96
N GLN A 41 11.54 -0.52 -1.16
CA GLN A 41 10.29 -1.24 -0.94
C GLN A 41 10.05 -2.28 -2.04
N ILE A 42 10.35 -1.92 -3.30
CA ILE A 42 10.29 -2.83 -4.44
C ILE A 42 11.22 -4.03 -4.20
N GLN A 43 12.47 -3.77 -3.81
CA GLN A 43 13.46 -4.80 -3.53
C GLN A 43 13.01 -5.67 -2.36
N HIS A 44 12.51 -5.09 -1.27
CA HIS A 44 11.96 -5.86 -0.15
C HIS A 44 10.76 -6.76 -0.56
N ILE A 45 9.92 -6.30 -1.49
CA ILE A 45 8.85 -7.13 -2.06
C ILE A 45 9.44 -8.24 -2.94
N LYS A 46 10.41 -7.94 -3.79
CA LYS A 46 11.08 -8.93 -4.66
C LYS A 46 11.84 -9.99 -3.86
N ASP A 47 12.52 -9.61 -2.78
CA ASP A 47 13.29 -10.55 -1.95
C ASP A 47 12.37 -11.55 -1.23
N ARG A 48 11.19 -11.11 -0.79
CA ARG A 48 10.22 -12.00 -0.13
C ARG A 48 9.29 -12.70 -1.10
N HIS A 49 8.99 -12.07 -2.23
CA HIS A 49 7.99 -12.48 -3.21
C HIS A 49 8.43 -12.08 -4.63
N PRO A 50 9.45 -12.74 -5.21
CA PRO A 50 10.07 -12.32 -6.47
C PRO A 50 9.07 -12.29 -7.63
N GLU A 51 8.21 -13.30 -7.72
CA GLU A 51 7.17 -13.39 -8.76
C GLU A 51 6.05 -12.34 -8.59
N ALA A 52 5.87 -11.80 -7.38
CA ALA A 52 4.73 -10.94 -7.09
C ALA A 52 4.89 -9.53 -7.67
N TYR A 53 6.11 -8.98 -7.62
CA TYR A 53 6.33 -7.63 -8.14
C TYR A 53 6.24 -7.58 -9.66
N GLU A 54 6.94 -8.48 -10.36
CA GLU A 54 6.98 -8.46 -11.83
C GLU A 54 5.59 -8.68 -12.45
N ARG A 55 4.80 -9.57 -11.85
CA ARG A 55 3.50 -9.95 -12.39
C ARG A 55 2.36 -9.05 -11.95
N PHE A 56 2.42 -8.46 -10.75
CA PHE A 56 1.28 -7.76 -10.16
C PHE A 56 1.52 -6.29 -9.81
N SER A 57 2.71 -5.74 -10.07
CA SER A 57 2.96 -4.29 -9.95
C SER A 57 1.96 -3.46 -10.76
N VAL A 58 1.50 -3.97 -11.91
CA VAL A 58 0.45 -3.36 -12.75
C VAL A 58 -0.86 -3.13 -11.99
N TRP A 59 -1.14 -3.91 -10.96
CA TRP A 59 -2.37 -3.82 -10.17
C TRP A 59 -2.25 -2.87 -8.98
N PHE A 60 -1.05 -2.36 -8.64
CA PHE A 60 -0.86 -1.52 -7.46
C PHE A 60 -1.76 -0.29 -7.49
N GLY A 61 -1.84 0.38 -8.64
CA GLY A 61 -2.72 1.53 -8.83
C GLY A 61 -4.20 1.18 -8.60
N GLU A 62 -4.66 0.05 -9.11
CA GLU A 62 -6.05 -0.40 -8.93
C GLU A 62 -6.34 -0.83 -7.49
N ILE A 63 -5.40 -1.51 -6.83
CA ILE A 63 -5.55 -1.95 -5.44
C ILE A 63 -5.70 -0.75 -4.51
N VAL A 64 -4.86 0.28 -4.67
CA VAL A 64 -4.92 1.46 -3.80
C VAL A 64 -6.11 2.36 -4.13
N ARG A 65 -6.51 2.43 -5.40
CA ARG A 65 -7.64 3.27 -5.85
C ARG A 65 -8.99 2.65 -5.50
N ASN A 66 -9.14 1.35 -5.73
CA ASN A 66 -10.41 0.62 -5.64
C ASN A 66 -10.29 -0.60 -4.72
N PRO A 67 -9.98 -0.45 -3.43
CA PRO A 67 -9.86 -1.57 -2.50
C PRO A 67 -11.20 -2.31 -2.34
N ASP A 68 -11.15 -3.63 -2.08
CA ASP A 68 -12.38 -4.38 -1.74
C ASP A 68 -12.64 -4.34 -0.24
N TYR A 69 -11.58 -4.41 0.56
CA TYR A 69 -11.65 -4.21 2.00
C TYR A 69 -10.46 -3.38 2.50
N ILE A 70 -10.70 -2.61 3.54
CA ILE A 70 -9.64 -2.07 4.40
C ILE A 70 -9.90 -2.57 5.81
N VAL A 71 -8.88 -3.19 6.40
CA VAL A 71 -8.95 -3.72 7.76
C VAL A 71 -8.00 -2.99 8.69
N GLU A 72 -8.34 -2.99 9.96
CA GLU A 72 -7.56 -2.32 11.00
C GLU A 72 -6.17 -2.96 11.20
N THR A 73 -5.21 -2.10 11.52
CA THR A 73 -3.84 -2.46 11.86
C THR A 73 -3.42 -1.71 13.11
N PRO A 74 -2.60 -2.31 13.99
CA PRO A 74 -2.09 -1.63 15.18
C PRO A 74 -1.14 -0.47 14.84
N LYS A 75 -0.65 -0.39 13.59
CA LYS A 75 0.23 0.69 13.17
C LYS A 75 -0.61 1.94 12.85
N PRO A 76 -0.29 3.12 13.42
CA PRO A 76 -1.01 4.35 13.13
C PRO A 76 -0.89 4.72 11.65
N ASN A 77 -1.85 5.47 11.12
CA ASN A 77 -1.86 6.01 9.75
C ASN A 77 -1.53 4.98 8.66
N THR A 78 -1.82 3.70 8.91
CA THR A 78 -1.48 2.61 8.00
C THR A 78 -2.76 1.91 7.63
N ALA A 79 -2.98 1.69 6.34
CA ALA A 79 -4.09 0.91 5.82
C ALA A 79 -3.60 -0.49 5.46
N LEU A 80 -4.35 -1.51 5.90
CA LEU A 80 -4.21 -2.87 5.39
C LEU A 80 -5.32 -3.11 4.37
N ILE A 81 -4.95 -3.03 3.10
CA ILE A 81 -5.85 -3.15 1.96
C ILE A 81 -5.91 -4.60 1.52
N LEU A 82 -7.12 -5.10 1.27
CA LEU A 82 -7.37 -6.39 0.66
C LEU A 82 -8.07 -6.16 -0.68
N LYS A 83 -7.56 -6.80 -1.73
CA LYS A 83 -8.09 -6.71 -3.08
C LYS A 83 -8.08 -8.08 -3.75
N GLU A 84 -9.18 -8.45 -4.36
CA GLU A 84 -9.28 -9.58 -5.28
C GLU A 84 -9.22 -9.08 -6.72
N ILE A 85 -8.27 -9.61 -7.48
CA ILE A 85 -8.17 -9.39 -8.92
C ILE A 85 -8.90 -10.54 -9.61
N ILE A 86 -10.15 -10.30 -9.98
CA ILE A 86 -11.07 -11.31 -10.51
C ILE A 86 -10.49 -11.99 -11.76
N THR A 87 -9.83 -11.23 -12.64
CA THR A 87 -9.22 -11.75 -13.88
C THR A 87 -8.12 -12.77 -13.62
N GLU A 88 -7.31 -12.53 -12.58
CA GLU A 88 -6.22 -13.43 -12.19
C GLU A 88 -6.69 -14.51 -11.19
N LYS A 89 -7.89 -14.37 -10.61
CA LYS A 89 -8.38 -15.15 -9.47
C LYS A 89 -7.42 -15.12 -8.29
N GLU A 90 -6.78 -13.98 -8.09
CA GLU A 90 -5.78 -13.80 -7.05
C GLU A 90 -6.20 -12.75 -6.03
N LYS A 91 -5.86 -13.03 -4.77
CA LYS A 91 -6.17 -12.19 -3.63
C LYS A 91 -4.87 -11.60 -3.11
N PHE A 92 -4.89 -10.30 -2.86
CA PHE A 92 -3.72 -9.55 -2.46
C PHE A 92 -3.94 -8.81 -1.15
N LYS A 93 -2.84 -8.67 -0.43
CA LYS A 93 -2.72 -7.86 0.77
C LYS A 93 -1.67 -6.78 0.53
N THR A 94 -2.09 -5.54 0.66
CA THR A 94 -1.21 -4.37 0.49
C THR A 94 -1.20 -3.55 1.78
N VAL A 95 -0.01 -3.20 2.25
CA VAL A 95 0.15 -2.29 3.38
C VAL A 95 0.53 -0.92 2.83
N LEU A 96 -0.34 0.06 3.05
CA LEU A 96 -0.15 1.44 2.62
C LEU A 96 0.05 2.33 3.85
N ARG A 97 1.12 3.12 3.89
CA ARG A 97 1.28 4.21 4.87
C ARG A 97 0.68 5.48 4.28
N LEU A 98 -0.22 6.11 5.04
CA LEU A 98 -0.77 7.41 4.69
C LEU A 98 0.15 8.51 5.19
N ALA A 99 0.37 9.51 4.35
CA ALA A 99 1.09 10.73 4.73
C ALA A 99 0.14 11.69 5.46
N THR A 100 0.56 12.12 6.63
CA THR A 100 -0.22 12.94 7.57
C THR A 100 0.47 14.26 7.88
N SER A 101 -0.17 15.15 8.65
CA SER A 101 0.39 16.46 8.98
C SER A 101 1.63 16.39 9.87
N VAL A 102 1.81 15.29 10.60
CA VAL A 102 2.98 15.04 11.45
C VAL A 102 4.19 14.51 10.69
N ASP A 103 3.99 14.06 9.45
CA ASP A 103 5.06 13.58 8.57
C ASP A 103 5.72 14.76 7.83
N ASN A 104 6.90 14.52 7.23
CA ASN A 104 7.56 15.52 6.41
C ASN A 104 6.63 15.96 5.26
N LYS A 105 6.59 17.27 5.00
CA LYS A 105 5.75 17.91 3.98
C LYS A 105 5.94 17.35 2.57
N GLU A 106 7.11 16.80 2.28
CA GLU A 106 7.49 16.21 0.99
C GLU A 106 7.04 14.75 0.85
N TYR A 107 6.61 14.11 1.95
CA TYR A 107 6.19 12.71 1.91
C TYR A 107 4.81 12.53 1.28
N LYS A 108 4.70 11.47 0.48
CA LYS A 108 3.46 10.99 -0.12
C LYS A 108 3.01 9.69 0.54
N ASN A 109 1.81 9.22 0.23
CA ASN A 109 1.39 7.90 0.69
C ASN A 109 2.32 6.84 0.07
N SER A 110 2.69 5.81 0.82
CA SER A 110 3.73 4.88 0.37
C SER A 110 3.36 3.42 0.63
N ILE A 111 3.54 2.58 -0.39
CA ILE A 111 3.34 1.13 -0.25
C ILE A 111 4.52 0.54 0.53
N ILE A 112 4.25 0.03 1.73
CA ILE A 112 5.29 -0.61 2.55
C ILE A 112 5.56 -2.04 2.07
N THR A 113 4.50 -2.80 1.77
CA THR A 113 4.62 -4.18 1.33
C THR A 113 3.39 -4.60 0.54
N PHE A 114 3.60 -5.55 -0.37
CA PHE A 114 2.59 -6.17 -1.21
C PHE A 114 2.84 -7.67 -1.23
N MET A 115 1.77 -8.46 -1.11
CA MET A 115 1.87 -9.92 -1.20
C MET A 115 0.56 -10.54 -1.69
N LYS A 116 0.69 -11.59 -2.49
CA LYS A 116 -0.41 -12.54 -2.76
C LYS A 116 -0.71 -13.32 -1.49
N ILE A 117 -2.00 -13.52 -1.20
CA ILE A 117 -2.47 -14.33 -0.09
C ILE A 117 -3.46 -15.38 -0.57
N ASP A 118 -3.51 -16.51 0.13
CA ASP A 118 -4.49 -17.55 -0.12
C ASP A 118 -5.86 -17.20 0.51
N GLU A 119 -6.85 -18.00 0.18
CA GLU A 119 -8.22 -17.84 0.70
C GLU A 119 -8.30 -18.03 2.22
N LYS A 120 -7.44 -18.89 2.79
CA LYS A 120 -7.41 -19.15 4.23
C LYS A 120 -6.96 -17.90 4.99
N GLU A 121 -5.89 -17.24 4.55
CA GLU A 121 -5.38 -16.00 5.10
C GLU A 121 -6.35 -14.85 4.87
N TRP A 122 -6.95 -14.75 3.68
CA TRP A 122 -7.99 -13.76 3.38
C TRP A 122 -9.15 -13.83 4.37
N ASN A 123 -9.73 -15.03 4.54
CA ASN A 123 -10.85 -15.26 5.45
C ASN A 123 -10.43 -15.06 6.91
N ARG A 124 -9.20 -15.43 7.28
CA ARG A 124 -8.66 -15.18 8.62
C ARG A 124 -8.58 -13.68 8.91
N LEU A 125 -8.10 -12.87 7.97
CA LEU A 125 -8.01 -11.42 8.13
C LEU A 125 -9.39 -10.79 8.27
N LEU A 126 -10.36 -11.17 7.44
CA LEU A 126 -11.73 -10.65 7.52
C LEU A 126 -12.47 -11.07 8.79
N ARG A 127 -12.18 -12.26 9.33
CA ARG A 127 -12.81 -12.76 10.56
C ARG A 127 -12.17 -12.18 11.82
N ASN A 128 -10.84 -12.08 11.85
CA ASN A 128 -10.11 -11.77 13.07
C ASN A 128 -9.83 -10.27 13.24
N LYS A 129 -9.94 -9.48 12.16
CA LYS A 129 -9.70 -8.04 12.20
C LYS A 129 -10.97 -7.26 11.95
N ARG A 130 -11.05 -6.08 12.55
CA ARG A 130 -12.12 -5.13 12.26
C ARG A 130 -12.00 -4.62 10.83
N VAL A 131 -13.03 -4.86 10.03
CA VAL A 131 -13.19 -4.28 8.70
C VAL A 131 -13.65 -2.83 8.86
N LEU A 132 -12.85 -1.89 8.36
CA LEU A 132 -13.12 -0.45 8.42
C LEU A 132 -13.82 0.06 7.15
N TYR A 133 -13.57 -0.61 6.03
CA TYR A 133 -14.22 -0.36 4.77
C TYR A 133 -14.45 -1.69 4.05
N LYS A 134 -15.61 -1.81 3.41
CA LYS A 134 -15.96 -2.88 2.48
C LYS A 134 -16.58 -2.20 1.26
N LYS A 135 -16.15 -2.61 0.07
CA LYS A 135 -16.76 -2.20 -1.18
C LYS A 135 -18.19 -2.76 -1.26
N GLU A 136 -19.15 -1.88 -1.50
CA GLU A 136 -20.56 -2.23 -1.79
C GLU A 136 -20.72 -2.84 -3.18
#